data_AF-A0A9E2NGB3-F1
#
_entry.id   AF-A0A9E2NGB3-F1
#
_cell.length_a   1.000
_cell.length_b   1.000
_cell.length_c   1.000
_cell.angle_alpha   90.00
_cell.angle_beta   90.00
_cell.angle_gamma   90.00
#
_symmetry.space_group_name_H-M   'P 1'
#
loop_
_entity.id
_entity.type
_entity.pdbx_description
1 polymer ?
#
loop_
_entity_poly.entity_id
_entity_poly.type
_entity_poly.pdbx_seq_one_letter_code
_entity_poly.pdbx_strand_id
1 'polypeptide(L)'
;MSPRVGEMLSGRYRLQRLIATGGMGQVWEAVDSRLGRRVAVKVLKQEFSSDPEFLERFRAEARTVAMLNHPGIAAVHDYGETEIDGEGRTAYLVMELINGEPLNSVLKRTGRLSLRHALDMLEQTGRALQVAHAAGLVHRDVKPGNILITPSGQVKLTDFGIAKAVDAAPVTQTGMVMGTAQYIAPEQALGEDATAASDVYSLGVVGYEAVSGKRPFVGDGALTVAMKHIKETPAPLPPDLPPNVRELIEITLVKNPGMRYRSGGQFADAVATVRSGHRPPRPHSAPTIKATPAAIPGVKRSRPEPRPTTTTPRVRAATRQQPARRAFSAGQRALLWAAGVLGLLAIVSAVLLVLADQQNRNTPPPQVIETETVTPGVPEPAPLLPPDTGGIP
;
A
#
# COMPACT_ATOMS: atom_id res chain seq x y z
N MET A 1 -1.13 25.14 -14.32
CA MET A 1 0.20 25.66 -13.93
C MET A 1 0.47 25.12 -12.54
N SER A 2 1.55 24.35 -12.33
CA SER A 2 1.82 23.71 -11.02
C SER A 2 1.87 24.68 -9.84
N PRO A 3 1.53 24.24 -8.61
CA PRO A 3 1.62 25.07 -7.40
C PRO A 3 3.00 25.71 -7.26
N ARG A 4 3.03 26.95 -6.76
CA ARG A 4 4.25 27.78 -6.73
C ARG A 4 4.63 28.21 -5.32
N VAL A 5 5.90 28.57 -5.16
CA VAL A 5 6.38 29.24 -3.95
C VAL A 5 5.61 30.56 -3.77
N GLY A 6 5.12 30.82 -2.57
CA GLY A 6 4.34 32.02 -2.24
C GLY A 6 2.83 31.85 -2.37
N GLU A 7 2.36 30.78 -3.04
CA GLU A 7 0.93 30.47 -3.18
C GLU A 7 0.27 30.34 -1.80
N MET A 8 -0.93 30.91 -1.64
CA MET A 8 -1.66 30.94 -0.38
C MET A 8 -2.92 30.08 -0.47
N LEU A 9 -2.86 28.87 0.08
CA LEU A 9 -4.01 27.96 0.05
C LEU A 9 -5.06 28.39 1.09
N SER A 10 -6.27 28.64 0.61
CA SER A 10 -7.43 29.09 1.40
C SER A 10 -7.13 30.27 2.33
N GLY A 11 -6.24 31.19 1.92
CA GLY A 11 -5.85 32.35 2.73
C GLY A 11 -5.06 32.02 4.00
N ARG A 12 -4.58 30.77 4.18
CA ARG A 12 -3.97 30.31 5.44
C ARG A 12 -2.61 29.65 5.27
N TYR A 13 -2.47 28.72 4.34
CA TYR A 13 -1.26 27.92 4.21
C TYR A 13 -0.41 28.45 3.07
N ARG A 14 0.67 29.16 3.40
CA ARG A 14 1.58 29.74 2.40
C ARG A 14 2.68 28.75 2.04
N LEU A 15 2.72 28.32 0.79
CA LEU A 15 3.73 27.40 0.28
C LEU A 15 5.11 28.07 0.23
N GLN A 16 6.15 27.39 0.69
CA GLN A 16 7.52 27.93 0.76
C GLN A 16 8.50 27.13 -0.09
N ARG A 17 8.53 25.81 0.07
CA ARG A 17 9.56 24.97 -0.57
C ARG A 17 8.97 23.61 -0.93
N LEU A 18 9.20 23.16 -2.16
CA LEU A 18 8.85 21.81 -2.57
C LEU A 18 9.74 20.79 -1.83
N ILE A 19 9.13 19.82 -1.15
CA ILE A 19 9.82 18.74 -0.42
C ILE A 19 9.94 17.51 -1.33
N ALA A 20 8.83 17.10 -1.93
CA ALA A 20 8.77 15.89 -2.74
C ALA A 20 7.69 15.97 -3.81
N THR A 21 7.87 15.22 -4.89
CA THR A 21 6.86 15.01 -5.93
C THR A 21 6.52 13.52 -5.98
N GLY A 22 5.24 13.19 -5.91
CA GLY A 22 4.72 11.83 -5.99
C GLY A 22 3.73 11.64 -7.13
N GLY A 23 3.21 10.42 -7.27
CA GLY A 23 2.23 10.09 -8.31
C GLY A 23 0.96 10.93 -8.21
N MET A 24 0.45 11.13 -6.99
CA MET A 24 -0.83 11.79 -6.74
C MET A 24 -0.75 13.29 -6.48
N GLY A 25 0.44 13.86 -6.37
CA GLY A 25 0.59 15.24 -5.94
C GLY A 25 2.01 15.62 -5.54
N GLN A 26 2.12 16.79 -4.93
CA GLN A 26 3.36 17.36 -4.45
C GLN A 26 3.26 17.61 -2.95
N VAL A 27 4.36 17.38 -2.21
CA VAL A 27 4.46 17.72 -0.80
C VAL A 27 5.31 18.97 -0.66
N TRP A 28 4.76 19.98 -0.03
CA TRP A 28 5.36 21.29 0.17
C TRP A 28 5.58 21.56 1.65
N GLU A 29 6.67 22.23 1.96
CA GLU A 29 6.82 22.96 3.21
C GLU A 29 5.98 24.24 3.11
N ALA A 30 5.17 24.52 4.13
CA ALA A 30 4.34 25.71 4.21
C ALA A 30 4.33 26.31 5.61
N VAL A 31 3.85 27.53 5.72
CA VAL A 31 3.58 28.20 7.00
C VAL A 31 2.07 28.33 7.19
N ASP A 32 1.56 27.84 8.32
CA ASP A 32 0.21 28.13 8.79
C ASP A 32 0.19 29.55 9.37
N SER A 33 -0.37 30.51 8.62
CA SER A 33 -0.37 31.93 8.99
C SER A 33 -1.17 32.23 10.25
N ARG A 34 -2.12 31.37 10.65
CA ARG A 34 -2.94 31.57 11.85
C ARG A 34 -2.20 31.18 13.13
N LEU A 35 -1.42 30.10 13.07
CA LEU A 35 -0.72 29.54 14.24
C LEU A 35 0.79 29.87 14.24
N GLY A 36 1.33 30.43 13.16
CA GLY A 36 2.74 30.79 13.04
C GLY A 36 3.69 29.58 12.99
N ARG A 37 3.20 28.39 12.64
CA ARG A 37 4.00 27.15 12.61
C ARG A 37 4.27 26.67 11.19
N ARG A 38 5.40 25.97 11.01
CA ARG A 38 5.71 25.25 9.78
C ARG A 38 4.94 23.93 9.72
N VAL A 39 4.44 23.59 8.54
CA VAL A 39 3.66 22.38 8.26
C VAL A 39 4.10 21.78 6.92
N ALA A 40 3.81 20.50 6.71
CA ALA A 40 3.87 19.89 5.40
C ALA A 40 2.47 19.93 4.78
N VAL A 41 2.37 20.23 3.48
CA VAL A 41 1.10 20.30 2.75
C VAL A 41 1.23 19.45 1.50
N LYS A 42 0.42 18.39 1.41
CA LYS A 42 0.30 17.57 0.21
C LYS A 42 -0.79 18.14 -0.66
N VAL A 43 -0.41 18.71 -1.80
CA VAL A 43 -1.30 19.28 -2.81
C VAL A 43 -1.53 18.22 -3.89
N LEU A 44 -2.78 17.87 -4.15
CA LEU A 44 -3.12 16.85 -5.14
C LEU A 44 -3.05 17.40 -6.56
N LYS A 45 -2.74 16.53 -7.54
CA LYS A 45 -2.84 16.92 -8.96
C LYS A 45 -4.30 17.14 -9.36
N GLN A 46 -4.51 17.91 -10.41
CA GLN A 46 -5.84 18.25 -10.94
C GLN A 46 -6.66 17.01 -11.33
N GLU A 47 -6.02 15.96 -11.87
CA GLU A 47 -6.68 14.71 -12.26
C GLU A 47 -7.39 14.02 -11.08
N PHE A 48 -6.83 14.09 -9.88
CA PHE A 48 -7.46 13.57 -8.65
C PHE A 48 -8.40 14.59 -8.00
N SER A 49 -8.11 15.88 -8.14
CA SER A 49 -8.95 16.94 -7.57
C SER A 49 -10.26 17.15 -8.33
N SER A 50 -10.37 16.60 -9.55
CA SER A 50 -11.55 16.69 -10.39
C SER A 50 -12.48 15.48 -10.26
N ASP A 51 -12.05 14.41 -9.58
CA ASP A 51 -12.82 13.19 -9.34
C ASP A 51 -13.55 13.28 -7.98
N PRO A 52 -14.88 13.43 -7.96
CA PRO A 52 -15.64 13.56 -6.71
C PRO A 52 -15.56 12.30 -5.83
N GLU A 53 -15.54 11.11 -6.44
CA GLU A 53 -15.52 9.84 -5.72
C GLU A 53 -14.16 9.63 -5.04
N PHE A 54 -13.08 10.02 -5.73
CA PHE A 54 -11.75 10.10 -5.15
C PHE A 54 -11.71 11.06 -3.97
N LEU A 55 -12.22 12.29 -4.13
CA LEU A 55 -12.19 13.31 -3.08
C LEU A 55 -12.98 12.91 -1.84
N GLU A 56 -14.15 12.28 -1.99
CA GLU A 56 -14.94 11.79 -0.85
C GLU A 56 -14.17 10.74 -0.05
N ARG A 57 -13.53 9.78 -0.73
CA ARG A 57 -12.69 8.77 -0.08
C ARG A 57 -11.45 9.38 0.55
N PHE A 58 -10.80 10.32 -0.16
CA PHE A 58 -9.64 11.02 0.34
C PHE A 58 -9.95 11.78 1.64
N ARG A 59 -11.10 12.47 1.68
CA ARG A 59 -11.61 13.14 2.88
C ARG A 59 -11.91 12.15 4.02
N ALA A 60 -12.55 11.03 3.72
CA ALA A 60 -12.91 10.01 4.73
C ALA A 60 -11.66 9.38 5.36
N GLU A 61 -10.66 9.03 4.57
CA GLU A 61 -9.41 8.46 5.07
C GLU A 61 -8.56 9.51 5.79
N ALA A 62 -8.48 10.75 5.29
CA ALA A 62 -7.81 11.85 5.99
C ALA A 62 -8.40 12.10 7.39
N ARG A 63 -9.73 12.05 7.54
CA ARG A 63 -10.40 12.15 8.84
C ARG A 63 -10.03 10.99 9.77
N THR A 64 -9.93 9.79 9.23
CA THR A 64 -9.58 8.59 10.01
C THR A 64 -8.14 8.68 10.50
N VAL A 65 -7.21 9.09 9.64
CA VAL A 65 -5.80 9.32 10.00
C VAL A 65 -5.67 10.45 11.02
N ALA A 66 -6.45 11.53 10.91
CA ALA A 66 -6.44 12.64 11.86
C ALA A 66 -6.87 12.23 13.28
N MET A 67 -7.61 11.12 13.44
CA MET A 67 -7.97 10.58 14.75
C MET A 67 -6.85 9.73 15.38
N LEU A 68 -5.82 9.35 14.61
CA LEU A 68 -4.71 8.55 15.12
C LEU A 68 -3.74 9.46 15.88
N ASN A 69 -3.58 9.22 17.18
CA ASN A 69 -2.58 9.90 17.99
C ASN A 69 -1.48 8.91 18.40
N HIS A 70 -0.33 8.99 17.73
CA HIS A 70 0.83 8.17 18.05
C HIS A 70 2.11 8.89 17.63
N PRO A 71 3.18 8.89 18.45
CA PRO A 71 4.43 9.58 18.11
C PRO A 71 5.09 9.06 16.83
N GLY A 72 4.85 7.80 16.46
CA GLY A 72 5.36 7.18 15.24
C GLY A 72 4.51 7.38 13.98
N ILE A 73 3.41 8.14 14.04
CA ILE A 73 2.58 8.52 12.89
C ILE A 73 2.68 10.03 12.71
N ALA A 74 2.91 10.49 11.49
CA ALA A 74 2.85 11.92 11.18
C ALA A 74 1.41 12.41 11.34
N ALA A 75 1.21 13.40 12.19
CA ALA A 75 -0.13 13.91 12.49
C ALA A 75 -0.75 14.61 11.25
N VAL A 76 -2.03 14.35 10.99
CA VAL A 76 -2.82 15.14 10.04
C VAL A 76 -3.48 16.29 10.81
N HIS A 77 -3.32 17.51 10.31
CA HIS A 77 -3.80 18.73 10.98
C HIS A 77 -5.06 19.29 10.37
N ASP A 78 -5.17 19.26 9.03
CA ASP A 78 -6.27 19.89 8.33
C ASP A 78 -6.43 19.30 6.92
N TYR A 79 -7.62 19.49 6.35
CA TYR A 79 -7.93 19.20 4.95
C TYR A 79 -8.67 20.39 4.36
N GLY A 80 -8.35 20.73 3.12
CA GLY A 80 -9.07 21.78 2.43
C GLY A 80 -9.04 21.64 0.91
N GLU A 81 -9.84 22.47 0.28
CA GLU A 81 -9.87 22.66 -1.16
C GLU A 81 -9.83 24.15 -1.45
N THR A 82 -9.12 24.53 -2.49
CA THR A 82 -9.02 25.92 -2.94
C THR A 82 -8.94 25.95 -4.45
N GLU A 83 -9.38 27.04 -5.05
CA GLU A 83 -9.03 27.31 -6.44
C GLU A 83 -7.59 27.82 -6.48
N ILE A 84 -6.80 27.30 -7.42
CA ILE A 84 -5.46 27.76 -7.75
C ILE A 84 -5.49 28.23 -9.21
N ASP A 85 -4.96 29.42 -9.45
CA ASP A 85 -4.92 30.02 -10.78
C ASP A 85 -4.23 29.09 -11.79
N GLY A 86 -4.99 28.64 -12.79
CA GLY A 86 -4.50 27.75 -13.83
C GLY A 86 -4.41 26.25 -13.48
N GLU A 87 -4.88 25.81 -12.31
CA GLU A 87 -5.17 24.38 -12.01
C GLU A 87 -6.64 24.14 -11.62
N GLY A 88 -7.38 25.20 -11.29
CA GLY A 88 -8.76 25.09 -10.83
C GLY A 88 -8.84 24.56 -9.41
N ARG A 89 -9.95 23.88 -9.09
CA ARG A 89 -10.20 23.31 -7.76
C ARG A 89 -9.15 22.26 -7.43
N THR A 90 -8.39 22.51 -6.38
CA THR A 90 -7.28 21.69 -5.93
C THR A 90 -7.45 21.32 -4.47
N ALA A 91 -7.41 20.02 -4.18
CA ALA A 91 -7.46 19.51 -2.81
C ALA A 91 -6.07 19.46 -2.18
N TYR A 92 -6.00 19.72 -0.89
CA TYR A 92 -4.76 19.66 -0.12
C TYR A 92 -4.97 19.06 1.27
N LEU A 93 -3.91 18.42 1.78
CA LEU A 93 -3.86 17.82 3.11
C LEU A 93 -2.69 18.42 3.90
N VAL A 94 -2.98 18.96 5.08
CA VAL A 94 -1.99 19.58 5.97
C VAL A 94 -1.59 18.57 7.03
N MET A 95 -0.29 18.39 7.20
CA MET A 95 0.29 17.38 8.09
C MET A 95 1.52 17.93 8.84
N GLU A 96 1.95 17.17 9.84
CA GLU A 96 3.16 17.41 10.62
C GLU A 96 4.37 17.53 9.68
N LEU A 97 5.12 18.63 9.80
CA LEU A 97 6.41 18.76 9.11
C LEU A 97 7.48 17.97 9.87
N ILE A 98 7.80 16.78 9.38
CA ILE A 98 8.82 15.93 10.00
C ILE A 98 10.22 16.43 9.65
N ASN A 99 11.03 16.73 10.68
CA ASN A 99 12.46 16.89 10.52
C ASN A 99 13.14 15.51 10.54
N GLY A 100 13.20 14.86 9.38
CA GLY A 100 13.77 13.52 9.24
C GLY A 100 14.14 13.18 7.80
N GLU A 101 14.92 12.12 7.64
CA GLU A 101 15.34 11.59 6.35
C GLU A 101 14.49 10.34 6.02
N PRO A 102 13.92 10.21 4.81
CA PRO A 102 13.19 9.01 4.44
C PRO A 102 14.15 7.83 4.28
N LEU A 103 13.71 6.63 4.68
CA LEU A 103 14.54 5.44 4.78
C LEU A 103 15.16 5.03 3.43
N ASN A 104 14.51 5.33 2.29
CA ASN A 104 15.10 5.11 0.97
C ASN A 104 16.40 5.91 0.75
N SER A 105 16.45 7.16 1.20
CA SER A 105 17.65 8.00 1.14
C SER A 105 18.74 7.49 2.08
N VAL A 106 18.34 7.06 3.28
CA VAL A 106 19.25 6.41 4.24
C VAL A 106 19.87 5.15 3.63
N LEU A 107 19.06 4.24 3.08
CA LEU A 107 19.52 2.99 2.46
C LEU A 107 20.37 3.25 1.21
N LYS A 108 20.05 4.27 0.41
CA LYS A 108 20.88 4.65 -0.75
C LYS A 108 22.29 5.06 -0.33
N ARG A 109 22.44 5.70 0.84
CA ARG A 109 23.72 6.15 1.38
C ARG A 109 24.49 5.05 2.11
N THR A 110 23.81 4.21 2.88
CA THR A 110 24.47 3.18 3.72
C THR A 110 24.52 1.79 3.08
N GLY A 111 23.75 1.55 2.02
CA GLY A 111 23.56 0.22 1.42
C GLY A 111 22.65 -0.67 2.27
N ARG A 112 23.10 -1.01 3.48
CA ARG A 112 22.33 -1.73 4.51
C ARG A 112 22.41 -1.04 5.86
N LEU A 113 21.48 -1.33 6.75
CA LEU A 113 21.52 -0.88 8.14
C LEU A 113 22.25 -1.90 9.02
N SER A 114 22.76 -1.45 10.17
CA SER A 114 23.18 -2.38 11.22
C SER A 114 21.96 -3.15 11.74
N LEU A 115 22.17 -4.39 12.19
CA LEU A 115 21.06 -5.21 12.69
C LEU A 115 20.29 -4.53 13.82
N ARG A 116 21.01 -3.82 14.71
CA ARG A 116 20.41 -3.04 15.79
C ARG A 116 19.44 -1.98 15.26
N HIS A 117 19.86 -1.18 14.28
CA HIS A 117 19.02 -0.12 13.73
C HIS A 117 17.88 -0.67 12.87
N ALA A 118 18.11 -1.75 12.12
CA ALA A 118 17.07 -2.38 11.31
C ALA A 118 15.94 -2.94 12.19
N LEU A 119 16.27 -3.72 13.23
CA LEU A 119 15.27 -4.28 14.14
C LEU A 119 14.54 -3.18 14.94
N ASP A 120 15.26 -2.14 15.37
CA ASP A 120 14.64 -1.03 16.09
C ASP A 120 13.60 -0.29 15.22
N MET A 121 13.96 0.02 13.96
CA MET A 121 13.03 0.64 13.01
C MET A 121 11.83 -0.27 12.70
N LEU A 122 12.05 -1.58 12.51
CA LEU A 122 10.97 -2.54 12.24
C LEU A 122 9.98 -2.62 13.40
N GLU A 123 10.48 -2.63 14.64
CA GLU A 123 9.63 -2.62 15.82
C GLU A 123 8.83 -1.32 15.92
N GLN A 124 9.50 -0.16 15.83
CA GLN A 124 8.83 1.14 15.90
C GLN A 124 7.76 1.28 14.80
N THR A 125 8.06 0.86 13.57
CA THR A 125 7.11 0.88 12.45
C THR A 125 5.93 -0.05 12.69
N GLY A 126 6.18 -1.27 13.18
CA GLY A 126 5.11 -2.22 13.53
C GLY A 126 4.18 -1.70 14.62
N ARG A 127 4.72 -1.03 15.65
CA ARG A 127 3.93 -0.36 16.71
C ARG A 127 3.08 0.79 16.14
N ALA A 128 3.64 1.61 15.26
CA ALA A 128 2.90 2.68 14.60
C ALA A 128 1.76 2.13 13.73
N LEU A 129 2.04 1.13 12.87
CA LEU A 129 1.02 0.46 12.07
C LEU A 129 -0.09 -0.17 12.92
N GLN A 130 0.24 -0.72 14.09
CA GLN A 130 -0.76 -1.29 14.99
C GLN A 130 -1.83 -0.29 15.41
N VAL A 131 -1.49 0.99 15.60
CA VAL A 131 -2.46 2.03 15.96
C VAL A 131 -3.47 2.20 14.83
N ALA A 132 -3.01 2.24 13.58
CA ALA A 132 -3.90 2.27 12.42
C ALA A 132 -4.74 1.00 12.30
N HIS A 133 -4.13 -0.18 12.44
CA HIS A 133 -4.82 -1.46 12.33
C HIS A 133 -5.91 -1.63 13.41
N ALA A 134 -5.67 -1.15 14.62
CA ALA A 134 -6.65 -1.16 15.71
C ALA A 134 -7.86 -0.25 15.42
N ALA A 135 -7.64 0.82 14.64
CA ALA A 135 -8.69 1.71 14.16
C ALA A 135 -9.37 1.21 12.85
N GLY A 136 -9.02 0.02 12.37
CA GLY A 136 -9.56 -0.54 11.12
C GLY A 136 -8.96 0.06 9.85
N LEU A 137 -7.85 0.80 9.96
CA LEU A 137 -7.14 1.38 8.83
C LEU A 137 -5.96 0.49 8.42
N VAL A 138 -5.75 0.37 7.10
CA VAL A 138 -4.59 -0.30 6.49
C VAL A 138 -3.81 0.75 5.71
N HIS A 139 -2.50 0.77 5.84
CA HIS A 139 -1.63 1.77 5.20
C HIS A 139 -1.54 1.58 3.68
N ARG A 140 -1.47 0.33 3.16
CA ARG A 140 -1.50 -0.02 1.72
C ARG A 140 -0.30 0.43 0.88
N ASP A 141 0.64 1.17 1.46
CA ASP A 141 1.82 1.71 0.78
C ASP A 141 3.04 1.77 1.70
N VAL A 142 3.21 0.74 2.54
CA VAL A 142 4.41 0.65 3.38
C VAL A 142 5.63 0.44 2.48
N LYS A 143 6.54 1.41 2.50
CA LYS A 143 7.80 1.40 1.73
C LYS A 143 8.80 2.36 2.37
N PRO A 144 10.11 2.27 2.05
CA PRO A 144 11.12 3.11 2.70
C PRO A 144 10.91 4.61 2.48
N GLY A 145 10.28 5.03 1.39
CA GLY A 145 9.94 6.45 1.16
C GLY A 145 8.89 7.02 2.12
N ASN A 146 8.08 6.16 2.76
CA ASN A 146 7.03 6.56 3.69
C ASN A 146 7.42 6.32 5.17
N ILE A 147 8.66 5.90 5.41
CA ILE A 147 9.23 5.67 6.74
C ILE A 147 10.34 6.71 6.93
N LEU A 148 10.05 7.79 7.66
CA LEU A 148 11.02 8.84 7.96
C LEU A 148 11.74 8.52 9.27
N ILE A 149 13.04 8.75 9.29
CA ILE A 149 13.90 8.60 10.47
C ILE A 149 14.35 10.00 10.92
N THR A 150 13.99 10.38 12.13
CA THR A 150 14.43 11.65 12.73
C THR A 150 15.90 11.56 13.16
N PRO A 151 16.59 12.70 13.40
CA PRO A 151 17.94 12.72 13.97
C PRO A 151 18.05 12.00 15.33
N SER A 152 16.96 11.90 16.09
CA SER A 152 16.91 11.16 17.35
C SER A 152 16.72 9.64 17.18
N GLY A 153 16.57 9.15 15.95
CA GLY A 153 16.31 7.74 15.64
C GLY A 153 14.84 7.32 15.77
N GLN A 154 13.92 8.28 15.88
CA GLN A 154 12.49 7.99 15.92
C GLN A 154 11.96 7.75 14.50
N VAL A 155 11.13 6.72 14.35
CA VAL A 155 10.40 6.45 13.11
C VAL A 155 9.13 7.30 13.06
N LYS A 156 8.84 7.87 11.90
CA LYS A 156 7.59 8.55 11.56
C LYS A 156 7.02 7.97 10.26
N LEU A 157 5.82 7.40 10.34
CA LEU A 157 5.06 6.96 9.16
C LEU A 157 4.32 8.15 8.54
N THR A 158 4.46 8.30 7.23
CA THR A 158 3.76 9.30 6.42
C THR A 158 2.96 8.61 5.32
N ASP A 159 2.07 9.36 4.66
CA ASP A 159 1.38 8.89 3.46
C ASP A 159 0.67 7.53 3.63
N PHE A 160 -0.16 7.40 4.68
CA PHE A 160 -1.23 6.40 4.69
C PHE A 160 -1.91 6.45 3.33
N GLY A 161 -2.23 5.31 2.71
CA GLY A 161 -2.60 5.23 1.31
C GLY A 161 -3.97 5.83 0.95
N ILE A 162 -4.20 7.11 1.30
CA ILE A 162 -5.43 7.94 1.23
C ILE A 162 -6.14 7.91 -0.13
N ALA A 163 -5.46 7.37 -1.13
CA ALA A 163 -5.79 7.44 -2.54
C ALA A 163 -5.70 6.09 -3.27
N LYS A 164 -5.19 5.02 -2.64
CA LYS A 164 -4.97 3.73 -3.30
C LYS A 164 -6.21 2.85 -3.44
N ALA A 165 -7.36 3.30 -2.96
CA ALA A 165 -8.63 2.57 -3.12
C ALA A 165 -9.19 2.64 -4.56
N VAL A 166 -8.66 3.51 -5.43
CA VAL A 166 -9.24 3.77 -6.76
C VAL A 166 -8.60 2.91 -7.86
N ASP A 167 -7.32 2.56 -7.71
CA ASP A 167 -6.56 1.87 -8.77
C ASP A 167 -6.41 0.35 -8.56
N ALA A 168 -7.29 -0.28 -7.79
CA ALA A 168 -7.23 -1.71 -7.51
C ALA A 168 -7.68 -2.59 -8.70
N ALA A 169 -7.50 -2.12 -9.93
CA ALA A 169 -7.52 -3.04 -11.05
C ALA A 169 -6.29 -3.97 -10.90
N PRO A 170 -6.46 -5.31 -10.95
CA PRO A 170 -5.35 -6.24 -10.77
C PRO A 170 -4.19 -5.85 -11.68
N VAL A 171 -2.97 -5.81 -11.14
CA VAL A 171 -1.75 -5.52 -11.92
C VAL A 171 -1.64 -6.48 -13.12
N THR A 172 -2.16 -7.69 -12.94
CA THR A 172 -2.24 -8.76 -13.96
C THR A 172 -3.21 -8.46 -15.11
N GLN A 173 -4.21 -7.60 -14.91
CA GLN A 173 -5.24 -7.28 -15.91
C GLN A 173 -4.94 -5.99 -16.67
N THR A 174 -4.38 -4.97 -16.01
CA THR A 174 -4.15 -3.66 -16.64
C THR A 174 -2.76 -3.51 -17.25
N GLY A 175 -1.81 -4.38 -16.88
CA GLY A 175 -0.40 -4.27 -17.29
C GLY A 175 0.31 -3.01 -16.76
N MET A 176 -0.41 -2.13 -16.05
CA MET A 176 0.09 -0.87 -15.50
C MET A 176 0.08 -0.95 -13.98
N VAL A 177 1.23 -0.74 -13.35
CA VAL A 177 1.32 -0.56 -11.90
C VAL A 177 1.32 0.93 -11.62
N MET A 178 0.28 1.41 -10.95
CA MET A 178 0.27 2.77 -10.42
C MET A 178 1.11 2.81 -9.14
N GLY A 179 2.44 2.94 -9.29
CA GLY A 179 3.41 3.09 -8.20
C GLY A 179 4.56 2.08 -8.18
N THR A 180 5.26 2.01 -7.05
CA THR A 180 6.47 1.18 -6.88
C THR A 180 6.08 -0.25 -6.50
N ALA A 181 5.98 -1.17 -7.47
CA ALA A 181 5.69 -2.60 -7.25
C ALA A 181 6.68 -3.34 -6.32
N GLN A 182 7.78 -2.69 -5.93
CA GLN A 182 8.90 -3.30 -5.21
C GLN A 182 8.57 -3.74 -3.78
N TYR A 183 7.44 -3.29 -3.21
CA TYR A 183 7.03 -3.59 -1.84
C TYR A 183 5.57 -4.07 -1.78
N ILE A 184 4.93 -4.36 -2.91
CA ILE A 184 3.51 -4.72 -2.97
C ILE A 184 3.27 -6.10 -2.35
N ALA A 185 2.21 -6.24 -1.55
CA ALA A 185 1.80 -7.55 -1.05
C ALA A 185 1.22 -8.42 -2.18
N PRO A 186 1.39 -9.76 -2.15
CA PRO A 186 0.90 -10.67 -3.17
C PRO A 186 -0.60 -10.51 -3.45
N GLU A 187 -1.41 -10.44 -2.40
CA GLU A 187 -2.86 -10.26 -2.47
C GLU A 187 -3.24 -8.91 -3.12
N GLN A 188 -2.50 -7.83 -2.82
CA GLN A 188 -2.71 -6.53 -3.45
C GLN A 188 -2.36 -6.55 -4.95
N ALA A 189 -1.30 -7.27 -5.34
CA ALA A 189 -0.93 -7.43 -6.74
C ALA A 189 -1.97 -8.25 -7.54
N LEU A 190 -2.68 -9.15 -6.86
CA LEU A 190 -3.82 -9.91 -7.41
C LEU A 190 -5.12 -9.09 -7.47
N GLY A 191 -5.14 -7.88 -6.90
CA GLY A 191 -6.33 -7.03 -6.80
C GLY A 191 -7.27 -7.41 -5.66
N GLU A 192 -6.83 -8.23 -4.71
CA GLU A 192 -7.57 -8.50 -3.48
C GLU A 192 -7.44 -7.31 -2.51
N ASP A 193 -8.42 -7.19 -1.60
CA ASP A 193 -8.41 -6.13 -0.59
C ASP A 193 -7.20 -6.25 0.34
N ALA A 194 -6.46 -5.16 0.48
CA ALA A 194 -5.36 -5.07 1.43
C ALA A 194 -5.86 -5.22 2.88
N THR A 195 -5.12 -5.99 3.67
CA THR A 195 -5.37 -6.18 5.11
C THR A 195 -4.17 -5.72 5.93
N ALA A 196 -4.29 -5.71 7.26
CA ALA A 196 -3.15 -5.45 8.15
C ALA A 196 -1.96 -6.41 7.90
N ALA A 197 -2.22 -7.64 7.43
CA ALA A 197 -1.17 -8.59 7.06
C ALA A 197 -0.47 -8.24 5.73
N SER A 198 -1.09 -7.41 4.89
CA SER A 198 -0.47 -6.84 3.69
C SER A 198 0.61 -5.82 4.07
N ASP A 199 0.31 -4.93 5.01
CA ASP A 199 1.29 -3.97 5.54
C ASP A 199 2.47 -4.68 6.23
N VAL A 200 2.20 -5.78 6.95
CA VAL A 200 3.25 -6.63 7.56
C VAL A 200 4.16 -7.24 6.49
N TYR A 201 3.62 -7.72 5.38
CA TYR A 201 4.44 -8.24 4.28
C TYR A 201 5.31 -7.14 3.68
N SER A 202 4.73 -5.98 3.36
CA SER A 202 5.46 -4.84 2.82
C SER A 202 6.56 -4.38 3.78
N LEU A 203 6.31 -4.35 5.09
CA LEU A 203 7.33 -4.08 6.11
C LEU A 203 8.39 -5.18 6.18
N GLY A 204 8.03 -6.44 5.94
CA GLY A 204 8.95 -7.55 5.75
C GLY A 204 9.90 -7.35 4.57
N VAL A 205 9.40 -6.81 3.46
CA VAL A 205 10.21 -6.46 2.28
C VAL A 205 11.18 -5.33 2.62
N VAL A 206 10.72 -4.30 3.35
CA VAL A 206 11.58 -3.23 3.88
C VAL A 206 12.65 -3.81 4.80
N GLY A 207 12.28 -4.74 5.69
CA GLY A 207 13.21 -5.42 6.59
C GLY A 207 14.27 -6.22 5.84
N TYR A 208 13.87 -6.97 4.81
CA TYR A 208 14.77 -7.71 3.93
C TYR A 208 15.82 -6.78 3.31
N GLU A 209 15.38 -5.66 2.71
CA GLU A 209 16.29 -4.68 2.09
C GLU A 209 17.20 -4.03 3.14
N ALA A 210 16.66 -3.66 4.29
CA ALA A 210 17.42 -3.01 5.35
C ALA A 210 18.55 -3.88 5.90
N VAL A 211 18.36 -5.19 6.04
CA VAL A 211 19.40 -6.09 6.59
C VAL A 211 20.35 -6.65 5.53
N SER A 212 19.89 -6.87 4.30
CA SER A 212 20.70 -7.48 3.23
C SER A 212 21.33 -6.45 2.29
N GLY A 213 20.79 -5.23 2.25
CA GLY A 213 21.17 -4.16 1.33
C GLY A 213 20.60 -4.31 -0.09
N LYS A 214 19.72 -5.29 -0.32
CA LYS A 214 19.08 -5.53 -1.62
C LYS A 214 17.62 -5.91 -1.43
N ARG A 215 16.75 -5.52 -2.36
CA ARG A 215 15.35 -5.97 -2.37
C ARG A 215 15.25 -7.47 -2.70
N PRO A 216 14.23 -8.18 -2.19
CA PRO A 216 14.06 -9.61 -2.45
C PRO A 216 13.73 -9.90 -3.91
N PHE A 217 13.06 -8.97 -4.61
CA PHE A 217 12.69 -9.10 -6.00
C PHE A 217 13.08 -7.84 -6.79
N VAL A 218 13.66 -8.06 -7.97
CA VAL A 218 14.04 -7.04 -8.94
C VAL A 218 13.61 -7.47 -10.33
N GLY A 219 13.40 -6.51 -11.23
CA GLY A 219 13.02 -6.76 -12.62
C GLY A 219 12.87 -5.45 -13.39
N ASP A 220 12.88 -5.54 -14.72
CA ASP A 220 12.93 -4.38 -15.62
C ASP A 220 11.60 -3.59 -15.67
N GLY A 221 10.52 -4.17 -15.15
CA GLY A 221 9.20 -3.56 -15.11
C GLY A 221 8.45 -3.83 -13.80
N ALA A 222 7.53 -2.93 -13.46
CA ALA A 222 6.72 -3.04 -12.26
C ALA A 222 5.83 -4.30 -12.27
N LEU A 223 5.26 -4.67 -13.43
CA LEU A 223 4.53 -5.92 -13.62
C LEU A 223 5.41 -7.14 -13.30
N THR A 224 6.63 -7.19 -13.81
CA THR A 224 7.59 -8.28 -13.54
C THR A 224 7.81 -8.43 -12.05
N VAL A 225 8.09 -7.34 -11.34
CA VAL A 225 8.33 -7.37 -9.88
C VAL A 225 7.07 -7.80 -9.12
N ALA A 226 5.89 -7.31 -9.49
CA ALA A 226 4.62 -7.73 -8.88
C ALA A 226 4.38 -9.24 -9.05
N MET A 227 4.63 -9.79 -10.25
CA MET A 227 4.52 -11.24 -10.50
C MET A 227 5.49 -12.05 -9.65
N LYS A 228 6.70 -11.54 -9.38
CA LYS A 228 7.65 -12.18 -8.45
C LYS A 228 7.12 -12.19 -7.02
N HIS A 229 6.50 -11.10 -6.55
CA HIS A 229 5.84 -11.10 -5.25
C HIS A 229 4.72 -12.15 -5.18
N ILE A 230 3.98 -12.40 -6.27
CA ILE A 230 2.92 -13.42 -6.31
C ILE A 230 3.51 -14.85 -6.33
N LYS A 231 4.50 -15.12 -7.19
CA LYS A 231 4.91 -16.48 -7.54
C LYS A 231 6.24 -16.95 -6.93
N GLU A 232 7.23 -16.06 -6.84
CA GLU A 232 8.61 -16.44 -6.51
C GLU A 232 8.84 -16.43 -5.00
N THR A 233 9.65 -17.37 -4.52
CA THR A 233 10.16 -17.32 -3.14
C THR A 233 11.33 -16.35 -3.08
N PRO A 234 11.43 -15.48 -2.05
CA PRO A 234 12.58 -14.59 -1.89
C PRO A 234 13.89 -15.39 -1.87
N ALA A 235 14.96 -14.81 -2.41
CA ALA A 235 16.29 -15.41 -2.26
C ALA A 235 16.65 -15.55 -0.77
N PRO A 236 17.42 -16.58 -0.38
CA PRO A 236 17.86 -16.73 1.00
C PRO A 236 18.66 -15.51 1.46
N LEU A 237 18.35 -15.03 2.66
CA LEU A 237 19.12 -13.96 3.30
C LEU A 237 20.57 -14.40 3.56
N PRO A 238 21.54 -13.47 3.57
CA PRO A 238 22.95 -13.78 3.81
C PRO A 238 23.19 -14.62 5.08
N PRO A 239 24.07 -15.65 5.03
CA PRO A 239 24.27 -16.59 6.13
C PRO A 239 24.97 -15.96 7.36
N ASP A 240 25.59 -14.79 7.22
CA ASP A 240 26.15 -13.99 8.31
C ASP A 240 25.06 -13.37 9.20
N LEU A 241 23.79 -13.33 8.75
CA LEU A 241 22.68 -12.87 9.57
C LEU A 241 22.25 -13.96 10.58
N PRO A 242 21.98 -13.58 11.85
CA PRO A 242 21.50 -14.52 12.86
C PRO A 242 20.24 -15.28 12.39
N PRO A 243 20.14 -16.60 12.65
CA PRO A 243 19.00 -17.42 12.22
C PRO A 243 17.64 -16.84 12.61
N ASN A 244 17.51 -16.31 13.83
CA ASN A 244 16.27 -15.72 14.32
C ASN A 244 15.82 -14.49 13.50
N VAL A 245 16.76 -13.72 12.94
CA VAL A 245 16.47 -12.55 12.10
C VAL A 245 16.02 -13.00 10.72
N ARG A 246 16.72 -13.99 10.15
CA ARG A 246 16.34 -14.58 8.85
C ARG A 246 14.94 -15.18 8.92
N GLU A 247 14.68 -15.99 9.94
CA GLU A 247 13.37 -16.60 10.17
C GLU A 247 12.26 -15.55 10.36
N LEU A 248 12.52 -14.47 11.11
CA LEU A 248 11.54 -13.39 11.30
C LEU A 248 11.11 -12.78 9.96
N ILE A 249 12.06 -12.46 9.09
CA ILE A 249 11.78 -11.87 7.77
C ILE A 249 11.09 -12.90 6.87
N GLU A 250 11.57 -14.15 6.84
CA GLU A 250 10.96 -15.23 6.07
C GLU A 250 9.48 -15.44 6.43
N ILE A 251 9.13 -15.42 7.72
CA ILE A 251 7.75 -15.51 8.20
C ILE A 251 6.88 -14.38 7.61
N THR A 252 7.39 -13.15 7.55
CA THR A 252 6.63 -12.01 7.00
C THR A 252 6.45 -12.07 5.49
N LEU A 253 7.34 -12.76 4.77
CA LEU A 253 7.34 -12.85 3.30
C LEU A 253 6.60 -14.07 2.75
N VAL A 254 5.92 -14.85 3.61
CA VAL A 254 5.03 -15.93 3.18
C VAL A 254 3.90 -15.38 2.32
N LYS A 255 3.52 -16.10 1.26
CA LYS A 255 2.54 -15.61 0.27
C LYS A 255 1.12 -15.53 0.81
N ASN A 256 0.67 -16.51 1.58
CA ASN A 256 -0.65 -16.49 2.19
C ASN A 256 -0.70 -15.50 3.38
N PRO A 257 -1.51 -14.43 3.34
CA PRO A 257 -1.61 -13.47 4.45
C PRO A 257 -2.06 -14.10 5.77
N GLY A 258 -2.86 -15.18 5.72
CA GLY A 258 -3.29 -15.94 6.90
C GLY A 258 -2.17 -16.73 7.59
N MET A 259 -0.98 -16.81 6.99
CA MET A 259 0.21 -17.45 7.58
C MET A 259 1.24 -16.45 8.10
N ARG A 260 1.01 -15.14 7.95
CA ARG A 260 1.88 -14.07 8.47
C ARG A 260 1.42 -13.62 9.85
N TYR A 261 2.17 -12.72 10.49
CA TYR A 261 1.63 -11.97 11.63
C TYR A 261 0.41 -11.16 11.19
N ARG A 262 -0.66 -11.23 11.98
CA ARG A 262 -1.98 -10.68 11.65
C ARG A 262 -1.99 -9.16 11.60
N SER A 263 -1.11 -8.51 12.35
CA SER A 263 -1.04 -7.05 12.46
C SER A 263 0.36 -6.59 12.84
N GLY A 264 0.61 -5.28 12.63
CA GLY A 264 1.85 -4.61 13.02
C GLY A 264 2.25 -4.82 14.48
N GLY A 265 1.29 -4.95 15.42
CA GLY A 265 1.58 -5.17 16.83
C GLY A 265 2.17 -6.55 17.09
N GLN A 266 1.57 -7.59 16.52
CA GLN A 266 2.09 -8.95 16.62
C GLN A 266 3.47 -9.08 15.96
N PHE A 267 3.68 -8.40 14.83
CA PHE A 267 5.00 -8.32 14.20
C PHE A 267 6.01 -7.59 15.10
N ALA A 268 5.66 -6.45 15.69
CA ALA A 268 6.54 -5.72 16.60
C ALA A 268 6.93 -6.54 17.83
N ASP A 269 6.00 -7.30 18.42
CA ASP A 269 6.29 -8.23 19.53
C ASP A 269 7.28 -9.35 19.10
N ALA A 270 7.14 -9.84 17.87
CA ALA A 270 8.08 -10.80 17.31
C ALA A 270 9.47 -10.19 17.09
N VAL A 271 9.56 -8.95 16.60
CA VAL A 271 10.81 -8.21 16.47
C VAL A 271 11.48 -8.04 17.84
N ALA A 272 10.73 -7.62 18.87
CA ALA A 272 11.24 -7.47 20.23
C ALA A 272 11.77 -8.80 20.80
N THR A 273 11.08 -9.91 20.52
CA THR A 273 11.53 -11.26 20.89
C THR A 273 12.90 -11.58 20.25
N VAL A 274 13.07 -11.29 18.96
CA VAL A 274 14.34 -11.48 18.26
C VAL A 274 15.44 -10.56 18.78
N ARG A 275 15.12 -9.30 19.09
CA ARG A 275 16.06 -8.35 19.73
C ARG A 275 16.59 -8.86 21.07
N SER A 276 15.77 -9.62 21.81
CA SER A 276 16.16 -10.25 23.07
C SER A 276 16.93 -11.58 22.91
N GLY A 277 17.27 -11.98 21.67
CA GLY A 277 18.04 -13.19 21.38
C GLY A 277 17.21 -14.47 21.21
N HIS A 278 15.87 -14.37 21.30
CA HIS A 278 14.98 -15.52 21.18
C HIS A 278 14.47 -15.72 19.75
N ARG A 279 14.03 -16.94 19.46
CA ARG A 279 13.38 -17.28 18.18
C ARG A 279 12.06 -16.51 18.03
N PRO A 280 11.71 -15.97 16.85
CA PRO A 280 10.43 -15.32 16.66
C PRO A 280 9.26 -16.29 16.94
N PRO A 281 8.16 -15.82 17.55
CA PRO A 281 6.98 -16.64 17.78
C PRO A 281 6.33 -17.02 16.44
N ARG A 282 5.81 -18.25 16.34
CA ARG A 282 5.05 -18.64 15.14
C ARG A 282 3.76 -17.83 15.06
N PRO A 283 3.39 -17.32 13.86
CA PRO A 283 2.09 -16.70 13.65
C PRO A 283 0.96 -17.60 14.14
N HIS A 284 -0.08 -16.99 14.72
CA HIS A 284 -1.26 -17.68 15.25
C HIS A 284 -1.03 -18.65 16.41
N SER A 285 0.16 -18.66 17.03
CA SER A 285 0.33 -19.33 18.32
C SER A 285 -0.47 -18.56 19.37
N ALA A 286 -1.54 -19.17 19.89
CA ALA A 286 -2.25 -18.60 21.03
C ALA A 286 -1.25 -18.35 22.17
N PRO A 287 -1.34 -17.23 22.91
CA PRO A 287 -0.53 -17.05 24.10
C PRO A 287 -0.81 -18.23 25.02
N THR A 288 0.21 -19.07 25.22
CA THR A 288 0.14 -20.10 26.26
C THR A 288 0.26 -19.35 27.57
N ILE A 289 -0.88 -18.95 28.14
CA ILE A 289 -0.93 -18.54 29.53
C ILE A 289 -0.47 -19.75 30.32
N LYS A 290 0.80 -19.77 30.73
CA LYS A 290 1.29 -20.71 31.73
C LYS A 290 0.60 -20.32 33.04
N ALA A 291 -0.60 -20.85 33.25
CA ALA A 291 -1.21 -20.87 34.56
C ALA A 291 -0.32 -21.73 35.46
N THR A 292 0.44 -21.09 36.34
CA THR A 292 1.03 -21.75 37.50
C THR A 292 -0.14 -22.35 38.30
N PRO A 293 -0.12 -23.65 38.65
CA PRO A 293 -1.14 -24.18 39.54
C PRO A 293 -0.89 -23.59 40.93
N ALA A 294 -1.71 -22.62 41.33
CA ALA A 294 -1.79 -22.20 42.72
C ALA A 294 -2.35 -23.38 43.54
N ALA A 295 -1.55 -23.85 44.50
CA ALA A 295 -1.94 -24.88 45.46
C ALA A 295 -3.19 -24.44 46.24
N ILE A 296 -4.21 -25.29 46.27
CA ILE A 296 -5.42 -25.10 47.07
C ILE A 296 -5.18 -25.71 48.45
N PRO A 297 -5.22 -24.96 49.57
CA PRO A 297 -5.26 -25.54 50.90
C PRO A 297 -6.67 -26.10 51.18
N GLY A 298 -6.72 -27.34 51.66
CA GLY A 298 -7.97 -28.09 51.87
C GLY A 298 -8.92 -27.46 52.90
N VAL A 299 -10.19 -27.41 52.55
CA VAL A 299 -11.29 -27.09 53.47
C VAL A 299 -12.06 -28.36 53.79
N LYS A 300 -12.16 -28.66 55.08
CA LYS A 300 -12.86 -29.83 55.66
C LYS A 300 -14.34 -29.82 55.28
N ARG A 301 -14.85 -30.99 54.87
CA ARG A 301 -16.28 -31.25 54.63
C ARG A 301 -17.03 -31.35 55.96
N SER A 302 -18.05 -30.51 56.14
CA SER A 302 -19.13 -30.71 57.10
C SER A 302 -20.45 -30.94 56.36
N ARG A 303 -21.10 -32.05 56.68
CA ARG A 303 -22.40 -32.53 56.17
C ARG A 303 -23.56 -31.78 56.83
N PRO A 304 -24.66 -31.50 56.11
CA PRO A 304 -25.95 -31.27 56.76
C PRO A 304 -27.03 -32.31 56.36
N GLU A 305 -27.88 -32.61 57.34
CA GLU A 305 -29.11 -33.43 57.30
C GLU A 305 -30.30 -32.67 56.66
N PRO A 306 -31.41 -33.34 56.25
CA PRO A 306 -32.46 -32.73 55.43
C PRO A 306 -33.79 -32.45 56.16
N ARG A 307 -34.48 -31.37 55.72
CA ARG A 307 -35.96 -31.12 55.60
C ARG A 307 -36.37 -29.70 56.06
N PRO A 308 -37.59 -29.20 55.74
CA PRO A 308 -38.39 -29.31 54.51
C PRO A 308 -38.88 -27.94 53.97
N THR A 309 -39.49 -27.98 52.78
CA THR A 309 -40.06 -26.91 51.93
C THR A 309 -41.21 -26.08 52.51
N THR A 310 -41.29 -24.78 52.21
CA THR A 310 -42.54 -24.04 51.89
C THR A 310 -42.27 -22.74 51.09
N THR A 311 -42.90 -22.66 49.90
CA THR A 311 -43.50 -21.55 49.09
C THR A 311 -43.36 -20.10 49.62
N THR A 312 -43.07 -19.00 48.89
CA THR A 312 -43.63 -18.41 47.63
C THR A 312 -42.86 -17.08 47.27
N PRO A 313 -43.26 -16.27 46.27
CA PRO A 313 -42.67 -16.09 44.94
C PRO A 313 -41.64 -14.95 44.78
N ARG A 314 -40.72 -15.07 43.81
CA ARG A 314 -39.79 -14.00 43.41
C ARG A 314 -40.08 -13.53 41.98
N VAL A 315 -40.19 -12.20 41.86
CA VAL A 315 -40.45 -11.41 40.65
C VAL A 315 -39.44 -11.72 39.53
N ARG A 316 -39.99 -11.85 38.33
CA ARG A 316 -39.31 -12.20 37.07
C ARG A 316 -38.74 -10.95 36.43
N ALA A 317 -37.41 -10.83 36.35
CA ALA A 317 -36.73 -9.85 35.51
C ALA A 317 -36.35 -10.49 34.18
N ALA A 318 -36.81 -9.89 33.08
CA ALA A 318 -36.66 -10.37 31.72
C ALA A 318 -35.24 -10.15 31.19
N THR A 319 -34.55 -11.23 30.80
CA THR A 319 -33.34 -11.17 30.00
C THR A 319 -33.74 -11.11 28.52
N ARG A 320 -33.41 -10.00 27.85
CA ARG A 320 -33.62 -9.79 26.41
C ARG A 320 -32.68 -10.71 25.62
N GLN A 321 -33.19 -11.76 24.99
CA GLN A 321 -32.44 -12.62 24.08
C GLN A 321 -32.23 -11.89 22.74
N GLN A 322 -30.98 -11.84 22.27
CA GLN A 322 -30.61 -11.49 20.89
C GLN A 322 -30.90 -12.68 19.96
N PRO A 323 -31.45 -12.47 18.75
CA PRO A 323 -31.76 -13.56 17.83
C PRO A 323 -30.49 -14.14 17.22
N ALA A 324 -30.38 -15.48 17.24
CA ALA A 324 -29.33 -16.23 16.58
C ALA A 324 -29.42 -16.03 15.05
N ARG A 325 -28.31 -15.59 14.44
CA ARG A 325 -28.18 -15.53 12.97
C ARG A 325 -28.22 -16.95 12.42
N ARG A 326 -29.22 -17.24 11.58
CA ARG A 326 -29.36 -18.52 10.87
C ARG A 326 -28.20 -18.70 9.89
N ALA A 327 -27.39 -19.74 10.08
CA ALA A 327 -26.39 -20.16 9.12
C ALA A 327 -27.05 -21.05 8.05
N PHE A 328 -26.82 -20.73 6.77
CA PHE A 328 -27.31 -21.50 5.62
C PHE A 328 -26.71 -22.91 5.61
N SER A 329 -27.55 -23.91 5.35
CA SER A 329 -27.15 -25.32 5.29
C SER A 329 -26.25 -25.60 4.09
N ALA A 330 -25.50 -26.71 4.14
CA ALA A 330 -24.55 -27.09 3.09
C ALA A 330 -25.19 -27.18 1.68
N GLY A 331 -26.47 -27.58 1.59
CA GLY A 331 -27.21 -27.64 0.33
C GLY A 331 -27.51 -26.26 -0.28
N GLN A 332 -27.77 -25.24 0.55
CA GLN A 332 -28.01 -23.87 0.08
C GLN A 332 -26.72 -23.21 -0.40
N ARG A 333 -25.57 -23.56 0.20
CA ARG A 333 -24.25 -23.10 -0.28
C ARG A 333 -23.91 -23.71 -1.64
N ALA A 334 -24.21 -24.99 -1.87
CA ALA A 334 -23.98 -25.64 -3.15
C ALA A 334 -24.81 -25.01 -4.30
N LEU A 335 -26.05 -24.63 -4.01
CA LEU A 335 -26.92 -23.93 -4.97
C LEU A 335 -26.42 -22.52 -5.32
N LEU A 336 -25.89 -21.78 -4.33
CA LEU A 336 -25.28 -20.47 -4.58
C LEU A 336 -23.99 -20.57 -5.39
N TRP A 337 -23.18 -21.61 -5.15
CA TRP A 337 -21.99 -21.89 -5.98
C TRP A 337 -22.36 -22.25 -7.41
N ALA A 338 -23.39 -23.08 -7.62
CA ALA A 338 -23.85 -23.44 -8.96
C ALA A 338 -24.40 -22.23 -9.74
N ALA A 339 -25.15 -21.35 -9.08
CA ALA A 339 -25.63 -20.10 -9.67
C ALA A 339 -24.48 -19.15 -10.04
N GLY A 340 -23.44 -19.06 -9.19
CA GLY A 340 -22.24 -18.28 -9.48
C GLY A 340 -21.46 -18.79 -10.69
N VAL A 341 -21.30 -20.11 -10.83
CA VAL A 341 -20.61 -20.73 -11.98
C VAL A 341 -21.38 -20.50 -13.29
N LEU A 342 -22.71 -20.62 -13.26
CA LEU A 342 -23.55 -20.34 -14.43
C LEU A 342 -23.51 -18.86 -14.84
N GLY A 343 -23.51 -17.95 -13.86
CA GLY A 343 -23.33 -16.52 -14.11
C GLY A 343 -21.98 -16.20 -14.76
N LEU A 344 -20.90 -16.83 -14.28
CA LEU A 344 -19.56 -16.66 -14.85
C LEU A 344 -19.48 -17.18 -16.30
N LEU A 345 -20.07 -18.35 -16.58
CA LEU A 345 -20.13 -18.91 -17.93
C LEU A 345 -20.91 -18.02 -18.91
N ALA A 346 -22.02 -17.43 -18.47
CA ALA A 346 -22.77 -16.47 -19.29
C ALA A 346 -21.95 -15.22 -19.62
N ILE A 347 -21.19 -14.68 -18.65
CA ILE A 347 -20.33 -13.51 -18.87
C ILE A 347 -19.20 -13.84 -19.85
N VAL A 348 -18.52 -14.98 -19.68
CA VAL A 348 -17.46 -15.42 -20.60
C VAL A 348 -18.00 -15.59 -22.02
N SER A 349 -19.21 -16.15 -22.16
CA SER A 349 -19.85 -16.35 -23.46
C SER A 349 -20.19 -15.00 -24.13
N ALA A 350 -20.69 -14.03 -23.37
CA ALA A 350 -20.97 -12.69 -23.87
C ALA A 350 -19.70 -11.97 -24.33
N VAL A 351 -18.59 -12.09 -23.57
CA VAL A 351 -17.30 -11.51 -23.95
C VAL A 351 -16.75 -12.14 -25.23
N LEU A 352 -16.84 -13.47 -25.38
CA LEU A 352 -16.40 -14.15 -26.59
C LEU A 352 -17.19 -13.72 -27.83
N LEU A 353 -18.51 -13.49 -27.69
CA LEU A 353 -19.35 -12.99 -28.78
C LEU A 353 -18.96 -11.57 -29.20
N VAL A 354 -18.66 -10.68 -28.25
CA VAL A 354 -18.24 -9.31 -28.54
C VAL A 354 -16.86 -9.29 -29.22
N LEU A 355 -15.93 -10.13 -28.77
CA LEU A 355 -14.60 -10.25 -29.39
C LEU A 355 -14.69 -10.79 -30.83
N ALA A 356 -15.56 -11.77 -31.07
CA ALA A 356 -15.81 -12.31 -32.41
C ALA A 356 -16.41 -11.24 -33.36
N ASP A 357 -17.33 -10.40 -32.88
CA ASP A 357 -17.90 -9.30 -33.69
C ASP A 357 -16.84 -8.25 -34.05
N GLN A 358 -15.95 -7.90 -33.11
CA GLN A 358 -14.87 -6.94 -33.38
C GLN A 358 -13.86 -7.46 -34.40
N GLN A 359 -13.55 -8.75 -34.38
CA GLN A 359 -12.63 -9.35 -35.35
C GLN A 359 -13.20 -9.33 -36.77
N ASN A 360 -14.53 -9.50 -36.91
CA ASN A 360 -15.19 -9.45 -38.21
C ASN A 360 -15.23 -8.02 -38.80
N ARG A 361 -15.32 -6.99 -37.94
CA ARG A 361 -15.31 -5.58 -38.36
C ARG A 361 -13.93 -5.07 -38.78
N ASN A 362 -12.85 -5.70 -38.33
CA ASN A 362 -11.48 -5.24 -38.55
C ASN A 362 -10.77 -5.90 -39.74
N THR A 363 -11.47 -6.64 -40.60
CA THR A 363 -10.88 -7.21 -41.83
C THR A 363 -10.95 -6.16 -42.95
N PRO A 364 -9.82 -5.59 -43.42
CA PRO A 364 -9.85 -4.63 -44.52
C PRO A 364 -10.20 -5.35 -45.83
N PRO A 365 -10.92 -4.72 -46.78
CA PRO A 365 -11.11 -5.29 -48.11
C PRO A 365 -9.75 -5.43 -48.83
N PRO A 366 -9.59 -6.43 -49.71
CA PRO A 366 -8.34 -6.63 -50.44
C PRO A 366 -8.02 -5.42 -51.31
N GLN A 367 -6.79 -4.90 -51.19
CA GLN A 367 -6.30 -3.79 -52.02
C GLN A 367 -6.00 -4.27 -53.43
N VAL A 368 -6.62 -3.62 -54.42
CA VAL A 368 -6.27 -3.78 -55.84
C VAL A 368 -5.03 -2.91 -56.10
N ILE A 369 -3.93 -3.54 -56.49
CA ILE A 369 -2.70 -2.84 -56.86
C ILE A 369 -2.80 -2.50 -58.36
N GLU A 370 -3.13 -1.26 -58.70
CA GLU A 370 -2.92 -0.72 -60.05
C GLU A 370 -1.44 -0.33 -60.19
N THR A 371 -0.75 -0.93 -61.16
CA THR A 371 0.64 -0.60 -61.49
C THR A 371 0.65 0.48 -62.56
N GLU A 372 0.96 1.72 -62.19
CA GLU A 372 1.26 2.79 -63.15
C GLU A 372 2.70 2.66 -63.66
N THR A 373 2.85 2.41 -64.97
CA THR A 373 4.14 2.39 -65.67
C THR A 373 4.56 3.82 -65.99
N VAL A 374 5.62 4.32 -65.34
CA VAL A 374 6.21 5.64 -65.64
C VAL A 374 7.28 5.49 -66.74
N THR A 375 7.07 6.13 -67.88
CA THR A 375 8.01 6.22 -69.00
C THR A 375 9.13 7.22 -68.70
N PRO A 376 10.43 6.90 -68.91
CA PRO A 376 11.52 7.85 -68.65
C PRO A 376 11.57 8.98 -69.70
N GLY A 377 11.62 10.23 -69.23
CA GLY A 377 11.81 11.42 -70.05
C GLY A 377 13.26 11.62 -70.52
N VAL A 378 13.41 12.18 -71.73
CA VAL A 378 14.66 12.46 -72.45
C VAL A 378 15.49 13.54 -71.74
N PRO A 379 16.84 13.42 -71.64
CA PRO A 379 17.69 14.42 -70.98
C PRO A 379 17.92 15.67 -71.85
N GLU A 380 17.87 16.83 -71.20
CA GLU A 380 18.11 18.19 -71.72
C GLU A 380 19.62 18.45 -71.95
N PRO A 381 20.05 19.18 -73.00
CA PRO A 381 21.46 19.39 -73.31
C PRO A 381 22.14 20.47 -72.44
N ALA A 382 23.41 20.21 -72.09
CA ALA A 382 24.24 21.05 -71.22
C ALA A 382 24.60 22.43 -71.81
N PRO A 383 24.70 23.51 -71.00
CA PRO A 383 25.18 24.81 -71.47
C PRO A 383 26.70 24.85 -71.70
N LEU A 384 27.10 25.54 -72.77
CA LEU A 384 28.48 25.74 -73.24
C LEU A 384 29.34 26.57 -72.24
N LEU A 385 30.59 26.13 -72.05
CA LEU A 385 31.66 26.84 -71.33
C LEU A 385 32.10 28.11 -72.08
N PRO A 386 32.42 29.22 -71.39
CA PRO A 386 33.08 30.39 -71.99
C PRO A 386 34.58 30.11 -72.27
N PRO A 387 35.18 30.86 -73.21
CA PRO A 387 36.48 30.53 -73.79
C PRO A 387 37.68 30.84 -72.90
N ASP A 388 38.71 30.03 -73.16
CA ASP A 388 40.07 30.03 -72.65
C ASP A 388 40.79 31.38 -72.87
N THR A 389 41.48 31.87 -71.84
CA THR A 389 42.47 32.94 -71.98
C THR A 389 43.84 32.37 -71.67
N GLY A 390 44.39 31.67 -72.66
CA GLY A 390 45.79 31.23 -72.69
C GLY A 390 46.74 32.42 -72.77
N GLY A 391 47.85 32.33 -72.02
CA GLY A 391 48.85 33.37 -71.84
C GLY A 391 49.87 33.55 -72.98
N ILE A 392 50.70 34.57 -72.79
CA ILE A 392 51.89 34.99 -73.56
C ILE A 392 53.13 34.48 -72.79
N PRO A 393 54.32 34.23 -73.41
CA PRO A 393 54.77 34.51 -74.79
C PRO A 393 55.04 33.31 -75.69
#